data_AF-A0A8C6XVT8-F1
#
_entry.id   AF-A0A8C6XVT8-F1
#
_cell.length_a   1.000
_cell.length_b   1.000
_cell.length_c   1.000
_cell.angle_alpha   90.00
_cell.angle_beta   90.00
_cell.angle_gamma   90.00
#
_symmetry.space_group_name_H-M   'P 1'
#
loop_
_entity.id
_entity.type
_entity.pdbx_description
1 polymer ?
#
loop_
_entity_poly.entity_id
_entity_poly.type
_entity_poly.pdbx_seq_one_letter_code
_entity_poly.pdbx_strand_id
1 'polypeptide(L)'
;MVVSVFLKMDPSEEDYPTEIHDYLLAFETAVGSVDTMLKTMMSISRSEILQKLDPLEQAKIDLVTAYTLNSMFWVYLATQGINPKEHPVKQELFQKQSFSEMLRATSEVWPWGKSDG
;
A
#
# COMPACT_ATOMS: atom_id res chain seq x y z
N MET A 1 7.76 4.77 21.02
CA MET A 1 6.83 5.14 22.11
C MET A 1 5.37 5.14 21.68
N VAL A 2 5.01 5.61 20.47
CA VAL A 2 3.60 5.66 20.03
C VAL A 2 2.95 4.30 19.71
N VAL A 3 3.73 3.27 19.35
CA VAL A 3 3.18 1.93 19.05
C VAL A 3 2.90 1.10 20.32
N SER A 4 3.59 1.39 21.43
CA SER A 4 3.41 0.64 22.69
C SER A 4 2.17 1.04 23.47
N VAL A 5 1.49 2.13 23.10
CA VAL A 5 0.24 2.57 23.75
C VAL A 5 -0.95 1.76 23.25
N PHE A 6 -0.97 1.38 21.96
CA PHE A 6 -2.10 0.65 21.38
C PHE A 6 -2.11 -0.86 21.69
N LEU A 7 -0.97 -1.46 22.02
CA LEU A 7 -0.85 -2.92 22.26
C LEU A 7 -1.05 -3.35 23.72
N LYS A 8 -1.52 -2.45 24.59
CA LYS A 8 -1.75 -2.73 26.02
C LYS A 8 -3.19 -2.49 26.46
N MET A 9 -4.13 -2.44 25.52
CA MET A 9 -5.55 -2.26 25.83
C MET A 9 -6.15 -3.62 26.25
N ASP A 10 -6.50 -3.74 27.53
CA ASP A 10 -7.43 -4.76 28.00
C ASP A 10 -8.79 -4.47 27.34
N PRO A 11 -9.42 -5.42 26.63
CA PRO A 11 -10.70 -5.20 25.93
C PRO A 11 -11.88 -4.86 26.87
N SER A 12 -11.67 -4.86 28.19
CA SER A 12 -12.69 -4.50 29.19
C SER A 12 -12.64 -3.05 29.71
N GLU A 13 -11.66 -2.23 29.30
CA GLU A 13 -11.51 -0.80 29.69
C GLU A 13 -11.49 0.16 28.49
N GLU A 14 -12.42 0.02 27.52
CA GLU A 14 -12.49 0.94 26.39
C GLU A 14 -13.20 2.26 26.78
N ASP A 15 -12.39 3.28 27.07
CA ASP A 15 -12.81 4.63 27.49
C ASP A 15 -13.14 5.54 26.28
N TYR A 16 -13.90 5.04 25.31
CA TYR A 16 -14.29 5.79 24.10
C TYR A 16 -15.77 5.58 23.71
N PRO A 17 -16.38 6.50 22.93
CA PRO A 17 -17.80 6.41 22.58
C PRO A 17 -18.16 5.13 21.79
N THR A 18 -19.26 4.47 22.14
CA THR A 18 -19.65 3.19 21.52
C THR A 18 -19.95 3.31 20.03
N GLU A 19 -20.29 4.51 19.54
CA GLU A 19 -20.57 4.79 18.14
C GLU A 19 -19.35 4.60 17.22
N ILE A 20 -18.13 4.66 17.77
CA ILE A 20 -16.90 4.47 16.99
C ILE A 20 -16.30 3.05 17.14
N HIS A 21 -16.82 2.23 18.05
CA HIS A 21 -16.29 0.90 18.36
C HIS A 21 -16.20 0.00 17.13
N ASP A 22 -17.29 -0.11 16.37
CA ASP A 22 -17.32 -0.94 15.17
C ASP A 22 -16.32 -0.47 14.10
N TYR A 23 -16.11 0.85 13.98
CA TYR A 23 -15.14 1.41 13.04
C TYR A 23 -13.70 1.12 13.46
N LEU A 24 -13.41 1.17 14.76
CA LEU A 24 -12.09 0.85 15.30
C LEU A 24 -11.76 -0.64 15.15
N LEU A 25 -12.72 -1.51 15.47
CA LEU A 25 -12.56 -2.96 15.32
C LEU A 25 -12.38 -3.37 13.85
N ALA A 26 -13.14 -2.75 12.94
CA ALA A 26 -12.96 -2.94 11.50
C ALA A 26 -11.59 -2.45 11.02
N PHE A 27 -11.12 -1.30 11.53
CA PHE A 27 -9.80 -0.76 11.20
C PHE A 27 -8.67 -1.66 11.70
N GLU A 28 -8.73 -2.10 12.96
CA GLU A 28 -7.74 -3.02 13.55
C GLU A 28 -7.65 -4.32 12.74
N THR A 29 -8.80 -4.91 12.43
CA THR A 29 -8.88 -6.13 11.60
C THR A 29 -8.24 -5.91 10.22
N ALA A 30 -8.55 -4.79 9.57
CA ALA A 30 -7.99 -4.46 8.27
C ALA A 30 -6.47 -4.25 8.32
N VAL A 31 -5.96 -3.54 9.34
CA VAL A 31 -4.52 -3.34 9.55
C VAL A 31 -3.82 -4.67 9.83
N GLY A 32 -4.40 -5.55 10.65
CA GLY A 32 -3.86 -6.88 10.92
C GLY A 32 -3.79 -7.78 9.67
N SER A 33 -4.79 -7.69 8.79
CA SER A 33 -4.77 -8.38 7.49
C SER A 33 -3.64 -7.88 6.58
N VAL A 34 -3.46 -6.56 6.50
CA VAL A 34 -2.38 -5.92 5.73
C VAL A 34 -1.00 -6.31 6.29
N ASP A 35 -0.82 -6.28 7.60
CA ASP A 35 0.44 -6.69 8.26
C ASP A 35 0.80 -8.15 7.93
N THR A 36 -0.19 -9.05 7.99
CA THR A 36 -0.01 -10.45 7.63
C THR A 36 0.44 -10.59 6.17
N MET A 37 -0.22 -9.90 5.25
CA MET A 37 0.12 -9.93 3.82
C MET A 37 1.52 -9.38 3.55
N LEU A 38 1.90 -8.27 4.18
CA LEU A 38 3.24 -7.69 4.05
C LEU A 38 4.31 -8.62 4.59
N LYS A 39 4.09 -9.26 5.75
CA LYS A 39 5.03 -10.25 6.30
C LYS A 39 5.26 -11.42 5.34
N THR A 40 4.21 -11.92 4.71
CA THR A 40 4.32 -12.96 3.67
C THR A 40 5.08 -12.46 2.44
N MET A 41 4.85 -11.22 2.00
CA MET A 41 5.59 -10.65 0.87
C MET A 41 7.08 -10.45 1.19
N MET A 42 7.39 -9.99 2.41
CA MET A 42 8.76 -9.73 2.87
C MET A 42 9.53 -10.99 3.26
N SER A 43 8.86 -12.13 3.47
CA SER A 43 9.53 -13.41 3.71
C SER A 43 10.18 -13.98 2.45
N ILE A 44 9.81 -13.48 1.28
CA ILE A 44 10.40 -13.83 -0.01
C ILE A 44 11.46 -12.79 -0.37
N SER A 45 12.65 -13.25 -0.78
CA SER A 45 13.72 -12.34 -1.22
C SER A 45 13.29 -11.59 -2.49
N ARG A 46 13.13 -10.27 -2.37
CA ARG A 46 12.84 -9.39 -3.52
C ARG A 46 13.91 -9.52 -4.60
N SER A 47 15.17 -9.72 -4.23
CA SER A 47 16.26 -9.96 -5.19
C SER A 47 16.06 -11.25 -5.99
N GLU A 48 15.58 -12.32 -5.35
CA GLU A 48 15.33 -13.60 -6.03
C GLU A 48 14.10 -13.56 -6.94
N ILE A 49 13.11 -12.75 -6.60
CA ILE A 49 11.94 -12.50 -7.45
C ILE A 49 12.36 -11.69 -8.69
N LEU A 50 13.04 -10.55 -8.49
CA LEU A 50 13.39 -9.66 -9.59
C LEU A 50 14.32 -10.32 -10.62
N GLN A 51 15.23 -11.20 -10.19
CA GLN A 51 16.11 -11.95 -11.11
C GLN A 51 15.36 -12.88 -12.07
N LYS A 52 14.11 -13.26 -11.77
CA LYS A 52 13.30 -14.18 -12.57
C LYS A 52 12.30 -13.48 -13.48
N LEU A 53 12.19 -12.15 -13.38
CA LEU A 53 11.18 -11.35 -14.05
C LEU A 53 11.81 -10.52 -15.16
N ASP A 54 11.05 -10.30 -16.23
CA ASP A 54 11.47 -9.39 -17.28
C ASP A 54 11.45 -7.92 -16.79
N PRO A 55 12.18 -7.00 -17.46
CA PRO A 55 12.26 -5.60 -17.00
C PRO A 55 10.91 -4.89 -16.87
N LEU A 56 9.90 -5.26 -17.67
CA LEU A 56 8.56 -4.68 -17.59
C LEU A 56 7.80 -5.20 -16.36
N GLU A 57 7.92 -6.48 -16.04
CA GLU A 57 7.37 -7.07 -14.81
C GLU A 57 8.01 -6.48 -13.55
N GLN A 58 9.33 -6.25 -13.56
CA GLN A 58 10.02 -5.56 -12.46
C GLN A 58 9.48 -4.14 -12.26
N ALA A 59 9.32 -3.37 -13.35
CA ALA A 59 8.77 -2.01 -13.28
C ALA A 59 7.33 -1.99 -12.73
N LYS A 60 6.51 -3.00 -13.05
CA LYS A 60 5.16 -3.14 -12.48
C LYS A 60 5.20 -3.40 -10.98
N ILE A 61 6.07 -4.31 -10.51
CA ILE A 61 6.21 -4.58 -9.07
C ILE A 61 6.65 -3.33 -8.32
N ASP A 62 7.63 -2.60 -8.87
CA ASP A 62 8.14 -1.38 -8.25
C ASP A 62 7.08 -0.29 -8.17
N LEU A 63 6.29 -0.12 -9.24
CA LEU A 63 5.17 0.82 -9.25
C LEU A 63 4.11 0.45 -8.21
N VAL A 64 3.68 -0.81 -8.18
CA VAL A 64 2.64 -1.28 -7.23
C VAL A 64 3.15 -1.15 -5.80
N THR A 65 4.41 -1.50 -5.53
CA THR A 65 5.03 -1.32 -4.22
C THR A 65 5.02 0.15 -3.79
N ALA A 66 5.41 1.04 -4.70
CA ALA A 66 5.45 2.47 -4.42
C ALA A 66 4.04 3.06 -4.23
N TYR A 67 3.04 2.59 -4.98
CA TYR A 67 1.63 3.01 -4.82
C TYR A 67 1.05 2.55 -3.49
N THR A 68 1.31 1.29 -3.12
CA THR A 68 0.86 0.69 -1.86
C THR A 68 1.44 1.42 -0.66
N LEU A 69 2.75 1.72 -0.66
CA LEU A 69 3.40 2.48 0.41
C LEU A 69 2.82 3.88 0.56
N ASN A 70 2.58 4.59 -0.55
CA ASN A 70 1.98 5.93 -0.49
C ASN A 70 0.53 5.89 0.01
N SER A 71 -0.22 4.84 -0.33
CA SER A 71 -1.58 4.64 0.16
C SER A 71 -1.61 4.37 1.66
N MET A 72 -0.68 3.54 2.16
CA MET A 72 -0.54 3.29 3.61
C MET A 72 -0.11 4.56 4.36
N PHE A 73 0.79 5.35 3.77
CA PHE A 73 1.20 6.63 4.35
C PHE A 73 0.04 7.63 4.44
N TRP A 74 -0.87 7.64 3.46
CA TRP A 74 -2.10 8.42 3.52
C TRP A 74 -2.98 8.01 4.72
N VAL A 75 -3.19 6.71 4.92
CA VAL A 75 -3.94 6.18 6.06
C VAL A 75 -3.26 6.59 7.38
N TYR A 76 -1.94 6.49 7.46
CA TYR A 76 -1.17 6.92 8.62
C TYR A 76 -1.37 8.42 8.93
N LEU A 77 -1.29 9.30 7.93
CA LEU A 77 -1.54 10.73 8.13
C LEU A 77 -2.95 10.99 8.67
N ALA A 78 -3.94 10.27 8.13
CA ALA A 78 -5.32 10.36 8.59
C ALA A 78 -5.47 9.93 10.07
N THR A 79 -4.75 8.90 10.52
CA THR A 79 -4.77 8.49 11.94
C THR A 79 -4.04 9.47 12.87
N GLN A 80 -3.11 10.29 12.35
CA GLN A 80 -2.48 11.39 13.10
C GLN A 80 -3.33 12.68 13.12
N GLY A 81 -4.52 12.66 12.50
CA GLY A 81 -5.36 13.86 12.35
C GLY A 81 -4.84 14.87 11.33
N ILE A 82 -3.85 14.49 10.51
CA ILE A 82 -3.30 15.33 9.45
C ILE A 82 -4.13 15.12 8.19
N ASN A 83 -4.68 16.20 7.63
CA ASN A 83 -5.42 16.12 6.37
C ASN A 83 -4.46 15.75 5.21
N PRO A 84 -4.54 14.54 4.65
CA PRO A 84 -3.56 14.13 3.65
C PRO A 84 -3.73 14.87 2.31
N LYS A 85 -4.87 15.54 2.10
CA LYS A 85 -5.13 16.38 0.92
C LYS A 85 -4.30 17.66 0.89
N GLU A 86 -3.86 18.12 2.05
CA GLU A 86 -2.99 19.29 2.23
C GLU A 86 -1.51 18.88 2.33
N HIS A 87 -1.23 17.57 2.37
CA HIS A 87 0.11 17.02 2.47
C HIS A 87 0.70 16.74 1.07
N PRO A 88 2.02 16.94 0.85
CA PRO A 88 2.69 16.68 -0.44
C PRO A 88 2.49 15.27 -1.02
N VAL A 89 2.17 14.27 -0.17
CA VAL A 89 1.86 12.88 -0.58
C VAL A 89 0.77 12.82 -1.66
N LYS A 90 -0.16 13.78 -1.70
CA LYS A 90 -1.19 13.87 -2.73
C LYS A 90 -0.59 13.97 -4.13
N GLN A 91 0.49 14.74 -4.30
CA GLN A 91 1.16 14.89 -5.59
C GLN A 91 1.83 13.59 -6.03
N GLU A 92 2.44 12.85 -5.09
CA GLU A 92 3.08 11.58 -5.41
C GLU A 92 2.08 10.49 -5.81
N LEU A 93 0.88 10.48 -5.22
CA LEU A 93 -0.19 9.57 -5.62
C LEU A 93 -0.64 9.85 -7.07
N PHE A 94 -0.81 11.11 -7.42
CA PHE A 94 -1.19 11.52 -8.77
C PHE A 94 -0.13 11.12 -9.80
N GLN A 95 1.16 11.30 -9.49
CA GLN A 95 2.26 10.92 -10.37
C GLN A 95 2.29 9.40 -10.66
N LYS A 96 2.07 8.57 -9.64
CA LYS A 96 2.05 7.10 -9.79
C LYS A 96 0.84 6.61 -10.59
N GLN A 97 -0.33 7.25 -10.43
CA GLN A 97 -1.51 6.98 -11.26
C GLN A 97 -1.26 7.29 -12.74
N SER A 98 -0.69 8.45 -13.05
CA SER A 98 -0.34 8.81 -14.43
C SER A 98 0.71 7.88 -15.06
N PHE A 99 1.67 7.38 -14.27
CA PHE A 99 2.64 6.40 -14.77
C PHE A 99 2.02 5.01 -15.00
N SER A 100 1.08 4.57 -14.16
CA SER A 100 0.28 3.35 -14.38
C SER A 100 -0.54 3.42 -15.68
N GLU A 101 -1.19 4.57 -15.91
CA GLU A 101 -1.92 4.84 -17.14
C GLU A 101 -1.00 4.84 -18.36
N MET A 102 0.20 5.43 -18.25
CA MET A 102 1.21 5.41 -19.30
C MET A 102 1.69 3.99 -19.61
N LEU A 103 2.03 3.19 -18.58
CA LEU A 103 2.44 1.79 -18.76
C LEU A 103 1.35 0.93 -19.39
N ARG A 104 0.09 1.13 -18.98
CA ARG A 104 -1.05 0.44 -19.60
C ARG A 104 -1.16 0.83 -21.08
N ALA A 105 -1.05 2.12 -21.39
CA ALA A 105 -1.08 2.61 -22.76
C ALA A 105 0.06 2.02 -23.61
N THR A 106 1.30 1.94 -23.11
CA THR A 106 2.40 1.28 -23.85
C THR A 106 2.20 -0.23 -23.99
N SER A 107 1.54 -0.89 -23.03
CA SER A 107 1.21 -2.32 -23.15
C SER A 107 0.09 -2.63 -24.14
N GLU A 108 -0.88 -1.72 -24.31
CA GLU A 108 -1.99 -1.84 -25.25
C GLU A 108 -1.61 -1.36 -26.67
N VAL A 109 -0.74 -0.37 -26.78
CA VAL A 109 -0.28 0.24 -28.05
C VAL A 109 0.86 -0.56 -28.71
N TRP A 110 1.23 -1.74 -28.19
CA TRP A 110 2.24 -2.61 -28.81
C TRP A 110 1.64 -3.81 -29.57
N PRO A 111 1.14 -3.63 -30.82
CA PRO A 111 0.69 -4.75 -31.66
C PRO A 111 1.82 -5.46 -32.43
N TRP A 112 3.10 -5.07 -32.30
CA TRP A 112 4.20 -5.60 -33.14
C TRP A 112 5.26 -6.43 -32.40
N GLY A 113 4.89 -7.07 -31.28
CA GLY A 113 5.81 -7.84 -30.43
C GLY A 113 5.79 -9.36 -30.57
N LYS A 114 5.02 -9.92 -31.50
CA LYS A 114 5.21 -11.31 -31.93
C LYS A 114 6.01 -11.29 -33.22
N SER A 115 7.34 -11.24 -33.09
CA SER A 115 8.20 -11.70 -34.17
C SER A 115 8.32 -13.20 -34.03
N ASP A 116 7.77 -13.91 -34.99
CA ASP A 116 8.05 -15.32 -35.21
C ASP A 116 9.57 -15.52 -35.34
N GLY A 117 10.05 -16.59 -34.71
CA GLY A 117 11.46 -17.02 -34.66
C GLY A 117 11.62 -18.21 -33.75
#